data_AF-A0A5E4JY62-F1
#
_entry.id   AF-A0A5E4JY62-F1
#
_cell.length_a   1.000
_cell.length_b   1.000
_cell.length_c   1.000
_cell.angle_alpha   90.00
_cell.angle_beta   90.00
_cell.angle_gamma   90.00
#
_symmetry.space_group_name_H-M   'P 1'
#
loop_
_entity.id
_entity.type
_entity.pdbx_description
1 polymer ?
#
loop_
_entity_poly.entity_id
_entity_poly.type
_entity_poly.pdbx_seq_one_letter_code
_entity_poly.pdbx_strand_id
1 'polypeptide(L)'
;MAKKTEHYGVYIILGVVLVLAVAFMYYGGGSFGQAVAKPSNYKDCMADAQLMKDKLVKYELKGRPASADKYIEYDTLLAQCQKLQPPVVTCPSCKECPTSQPGAFAGLSNLLIVVGDNAPGEDVVAATDVAVSFGPSIVTKNTMLASEVDDITKYNSILIGSPCYNPITNQLIGYPQDCQVSGIKLIRHSNGNIALLIMGSKSEIRQLTRKWIARVQNICADSDGSI
;
A
#
# COMPACT_ATOMS: atom_id res chain seq x y z
N MET A 1 9.36 -53.69 70.68
CA MET A 1 8.65 -52.43 70.36
C MET A 1 9.15 -51.90 69.03
N ALA A 2 8.44 -52.09 67.92
CA ALA A 2 8.81 -51.53 66.61
C ALA A 2 7.63 -51.55 65.62
N LYS A 3 7.06 -50.37 65.32
CA LYS A 3 6.31 -50.01 64.08
C LYS A 3 5.60 -48.67 64.28
N LYS A 4 6.26 -47.54 63.95
CA LYS A 4 5.59 -46.24 63.74
C LYS A 4 6.48 -45.18 63.06
N THR A 5 6.89 -45.40 61.81
CA THR A 5 7.80 -44.45 61.11
C THR A 5 7.56 -44.20 59.62
N GLU A 6 6.58 -44.85 58.97
CA GLU A 6 6.44 -44.79 57.50
C GLU A 6 5.50 -43.70 56.96
N HIS A 7 4.71 -43.01 57.80
CA HIS A 7 3.71 -42.06 57.32
C HIS A 7 4.20 -40.62 57.07
N TYR A 8 5.40 -40.24 57.52
CA TYR A 8 5.86 -38.85 57.43
C TYR A 8 6.35 -38.42 56.03
N GLY A 9 6.86 -39.34 55.22
CA GLY A 9 7.41 -39.01 53.90
C GLY A 9 6.36 -38.54 52.88
N VAL A 10 5.14 -39.06 52.97
CA VAL A 10 4.06 -38.78 52.00
C VAL A 10 3.58 -37.32 52.08
N TYR A 11 3.48 -36.76 53.29
CA TYR A 11 2.99 -35.39 53.50
C TYR A 11 3.96 -34.32 52.99
N ILE A 12 5.27 -34.56 53.05
CA ILE A 12 6.30 -33.61 52.58
C ILE A 12 6.23 -33.47 51.06
N ILE A 13 6.08 -34.59 50.34
CA ILE A 13 5.99 -34.60 48.87
C ILE A 13 4.72 -33.86 48.41
N LEU A 14 3.57 -34.11 49.05
CA LEU A 14 2.32 -33.40 48.74
C LEU A 14 2.42 -31.89 48.96
N GLY A 15 3.09 -31.44 50.04
CA GLY A 15 3.29 -30.03 50.32
C GLY A 15 4.10 -29.30 49.24
N VAL A 16 5.21 -29.90 48.80
CA VAL A 16 6.07 -29.31 47.76
C VAL A 16 5.34 -29.22 46.41
N VAL A 17 4.59 -30.26 46.02
CA VAL A 17 3.80 -30.24 44.78
C VAL A 17 2.72 -29.15 44.82
N LEU A 18 2.05 -28.95 45.96
CA LEU A 18 1.02 -27.91 46.10
C LEU A 18 1.62 -26.50 45.97
N VAL A 19 2.77 -26.23 46.62
CA VAL A 19 3.44 -24.93 46.55
C VAL A 19 3.94 -24.63 45.13
N LEU A 20 4.48 -25.63 44.42
CA LEU A 20 4.89 -25.47 43.02
C LEU A 20 3.68 -25.22 42.09
N ALA A 21 2.55 -25.89 42.31
CA ALA A 21 1.33 -25.66 41.54
C ALA A 21 0.77 -24.24 41.73
N VAL A 22 0.72 -23.75 42.98
CA VAL A 22 0.27 -22.38 43.29
C VAL A 22 1.23 -21.34 42.70
N ALA A 23 2.55 -21.57 42.76
CA ALA A 23 3.53 -20.71 42.12
C ALA A 23 3.36 -20.67 40.59
N PHE A 24 3.08 -21.81 39.95
CA PHE A 24 2.81 -21.87 38.51
C PHE A 24 1.55 -21.10 38.12
N MET A 25 0.48 -21.14 38.94
CA MET A 25 -0.73 -20.36 38.70
C MET A 25 -0.55 -18.85 38.95
N TYR A 26 0.32 -18.44 39.89
CA TYR A 26 0.57 -17.02 40.16
C TYR A 26 1.54 -16.36 39.17
N TYR A 27 2.45 -17.12 38.54
CA TYR A 27 3.44 -16.60 37.60
C TYR A 27 3.19 -16.97 36.12
N GLY A 28 2.39 -18.01 35.84
CA GLY A 28 2.03 -18.44 34.49
C GLY A 28 0.60 -18.04 34.12
N GLY A 29 0.42 -16.94 33.37
CA GLY A 29 -0.92 -16.52 32.93
C GLY A 29 -1.03 -15.32 31.98
N GLY A 30 0.07 -14.62 31.69
CA GLY A 30 0.10 -13.57 30.68
C GLY A 30 0.19 -14.13 29.25
N SER A 31 -0.88 -14.75 28.75
CA SER A 31 -0.94 -15.32 27.39
C SER A 31 -0.92 -14.24 26.30
N PHE A 32 0.26 -13.70 26.01
CA PHE A 32 0.51 -12.80 24.87
C PHE A 32 0.55 -13.53 23.52
N GLY A 33 0.43 -14.86 23.51
CA GLY A 33 0.36 -15.70 22.31
C GLY A 33 -0.99 -15.70 21.58
N GLN A 34 -1.75 -14.60 21.60
CA GLN A 34 -2.81 -14.44 20.60
C GLN A 34 -2.14 -14.27 19.24
N ALA A 35 -2.29 -15.27 18.37
CA ALA A 35 -1.77 -15.21 17.02
C ALA A 35 -2.38 -14.00 16.30
N VAL A 36 -1.58 -12.94 16.12
CA VAL A 36 -1.98 -11.73 15.41
C VAL A 36 -2.38 -12.14 14.00
N ALA A 37 -3.64 -11.89 13.63
CA ALA A 37 -4.13 -12.21 12.30
C ALA A 37 -3.25 -11.47 11.28
N LYS A 38 -2.77 -12.18 10.25
CA LYS A 38 -1.91 -11.56 9.23
C LYS A 38 -2.64 -10.37 8.60
N PRO A 39 -2.07 -9.16 8.60
CA PRO A 39 -2.74 -7.98 8.05
C PRO A 39 -2.98 -8.16 6.55
N SER A 40 -4.19 -7.80 6.10
CA SER A 40 -4.64 -8.01 4.72
C SER A 40 -4.11 -6.97 3.73
N ASN A 41 -3.61 -5.83 4.23
CA ASN A 41 -3.08 -4.75 3.42
C ASN A 41 -1.98 -3.96 4.15
N TYR A 42 -1.21 -3.17 3.38
CA TYR A 42 -0.09 -2.37 3.88
C TYR A 42 -0.47 -1.36 4.98
N LYS A 43 -1.63 -0.70 4.85
CA LYS A 43 -2.03 0.38 5.75
C LYS A 43 -2.26 -0.16 7.17
N ASP A 44 -2.98 -1.27 7.27
CA ASP A 44 -3.30 -1.88 8.55
C ASP A 44 -2.04 -2.50 9.18
N CYS A 45 -1.18 -3.13 8.37
CA CYS A 45 0.13 -3.63 8.81
C CYS A 45 1.00 -2.51 9.43
N MET A 46 1.06 -1.34 8.77
CA MET A 46 1.82 -0.20 9.29
C MET A 46 1.20 0.42 10.55
N ALA A 47 -0.13 0.34 10.72
CA ALA A 47 -0.79 0.78 11.95
C ALA A 47 -0.45 -0.15 13.13
N ASP A 48 -0.44 -1.47 12.91
CA ASP A 48 -0.02 -2.45 13.92
C ASP A 48 1.46 -2.30 14.29
N ALA A 49 2.33 -2.08 13.30
CA ALA A 49 3.75 -1.80 13.53
C ALA A 49 3.95 -0.52 14.36
N GLN A 50 3.24 0.57 14.06
CA GLN A 50 3.30 1.79 14.85
C GLN A 50 2.80 1.57 16.30
N LEU A 51 1.70 0.83 16.49
CA LEU A 51 1.19 0.48 17.81
C LEU A 51 2.20 -0.37 18.62
N MET A 52 2.96 -1.25 17.96
CA MET A 52 4.04 -2.01 18.59
C MET A 52 5.21 -1.10 18.99
N LYS A 53 5.61 -0.17 18.12
CA LYS A 53 6.63 0.85 18.41
C LYS A 53 6.27 1.72 19.62
N ASP A 54 5.03 2.20 19.68
CA ASP A 54 4.55 3.03 20.80
C ASP A 54 4.58 2.26 22.14
N LYS A 55 4.31 0.94 22.11
CA LYS A 55 4.45 0.07 23.28
C LYS A 55 5.92 -0.07 23.71
N LEU A 56 6.87 -0.21 22.77
CA LEU A 56 8.31 -0.29 23.07
C LEU A 56 8.81 0.99 23.77
N VAL A 57 8.52 2.16 23.19
CA VAL A 57 8.86 3.47 23.79
C VAL A 57 8.26 3.61 25.20
N LYS A 58 7.02 3.14 25.41
CA LYS A 58 6.36 3.16 26.72
C LYS A 58 6.98 2.20 27.76
N TYR A 59 7.75 1.19 27.35
CA TYR A 59 8.57 0.39 28.26
C TYR A 59 9.87 1.10 28.64
N GLU A 60 10.58 1.65 27.66
CA GLU A 60 11.82 2.43 27.86
C GLU A 60 11.60 3.60 28.84
N LEU A 61 10.54 4.39 28.63
CA LEU A 61 10.16 5.51 29.50
C LEU A 61 9.84 5.11 30.95
N LYS A 62 9.63 3.82 31.24
CA LYS A 62 9.43 3.28 32.59
C LYS A 62 10.72 2.76 33.22
N GLY A 63 11.89 3.02 32.62
CA GLY A 63 13.18 2.49 33.06
C GLY A 63 13.29 0.97 32.92
N ARG A 64 12.44 0.35 32.11
CA ARG A 64 12.45 -1.09 31.84
C ARG A 64 12.83 -1.29 30.38
N PRO A 65 14.11 -1.58 30.06
CA PRO A 65 14.48 -1.87 28.68
C PRO A 65 13.62 -3.02 28.16
N ALA A 66 13.07 -2.87 26.95
CA ALA A 66 12.41 -4.00 26.30
C ALA A 66 13.46 -5.08 26.00
N SER A 67 13.07 -6.36 26.07
CA SER A 67 13.98 -7.44 25.68
C SER A 67 14.30 -7.34 24.20
N ALA A 68 15.51 -7.76 23.82
CA ALA A 68 15.98 -7.74 22.42
C ALA A 68 14.97 -8.42 21.48
N ASP A 69 14.35 -9.51 21.94
CA ASP A 69 13.33 -10.28 21.23
C ASP A 69 12.15 -9.43 20.72
N LYS A 70 11.75 -8.38 21.46
CA LYS A 70 10.63 -7.51 21.04
C LYS A 70 11.00 -6.53 19.93
N TYR A 71 12.27 -6.14 19.83
CA TYR A 71 12.75 -5.37 18.67
C TYR A 71 12.85 -6.28 17.45
N ILE A 72 13.30 -7.53 17.62
CA ILE A 72 13.31 -8.55 16.55
C ILE A 72 11.88 -8.82 16.04
N GLU A 73 10.89 -8.89 16.93
CA GLU A 73 9.47 -9.03 16.57
C GLU A 73 8.97 -7.82 15.75
N TYR A 74 9.29 -6.59 16.18
CA TYR A 74 8.96 -5.35 15.47
C TYR A 74 9.62 -5.28 14.08
N ASP A 75 10.90 -5.59 13.97
CA ASP A 75 11.64 -5.58 12.69
C ASP A 75 11.10 -6.65 11.74
N THR A 76 10.72 -7.82 12.28
CA THR A 76 10.08 -8.90 11.51
C THR A 76 8.71 -8.48 10.98
N LEU A 77 7.91 -7.76 11.78
CA LEU A 77 6.63 -7.20 11.34
C LEU A 77 6.83 -6.12 10.28
N LEU A 78 7.78 -5.20 10.47
CA LEU A 78 8.09 -4.15 9.51
C LEU A 78 8.53 -4.72 8.14
N ALA A 79 9.38 -5.76 8.16
CA ALA A 79 9.78 -6.48 6.95
C ALA A 79 8.62 -7.24 6.27
N GLN A 80 7.60 -7.67 7.02
CA GLN A 80 6.36 -8.20 6.43
C GLN A 80 5.51 -7.09 5.81
N CYS A 81 5.38 -5.94 6.46
CA CYS A 81 4.68 -4.78 5.88
C CYS A 81 5.34 -4.30 4.59
N GLN A 82 6.67 -4.25 4.52
CA GLN A 82 7.40 -3.89 3.29
C GLN A 82 7.09 -4.82 2.12
N LYS A 83 6.79 -6.11 2.35
CA LYS A 83 6.34 -7.03 1.29
C LYS A 83 4.92 -6.77 0.80
N LEU A 84 4.09 -6.10 1.60
CA LEU A 84 2.75 -5.62 1.22
C LEU A 84 2.79 -4.21 0.63
N GLN A 85 3.94 -3.52 0.68
CA GLN A 85 4.06 -2.15 0.20
C GLN A 85 3.79 -2.12 -1.31
N PRO A 86 2.87 -1.26 -1.79
CA PRO A 86 2.72 -1.06 -3.23
C PRO A 86 4.07 -0.60 -3.79
N PRO A 87 4.47 -1.07 -5.00
CA PRO A 87 5.78 -0.77 -5.55
C PRO A 87 6.00 0.74 -5.55
N VAL A 88 6.95 1.20 -4.73
CA VAL A 88 7.29 2.61 -4.65
C VAL A 88 7.85 2.98 -6.00
N VAL A 89 7.17 3.90 -6.69
CA VAL A 89 7.68 4.51 -7.92
C VAL A 89 8.79 5.48 -7.51
N THR A 90 9.93 4.93 -7.10
CA THR A 90 11.18 5.66 -6.99
C THR A 90 11.59 6.03 -8.40
N CYS A 91 11.44 7.30 -8.77
CA CYS A 91 11.91 7.78 -10.06
C CYS A 91 13.44 7.95 -9.94
N PRO A 92 14.27 7.08 -10.57
CA PRO A 92 15.71 7.03 -10.27
C PRO A 92 16.48 8.25 -10.80
N SER A 93 15.80 9.09 -11.59
CA SER A 93 16.34 10.24 -12.33
C SER A 93 15.70 11.57 -11.96
N CYS A 94 14.92 11.67 -10.87
CA CYS A 94 14.45 12.95 -10.31
C CYS A 94 15.57 13.77 -9.62
N LYS A 95 16.75 13.84 -10.23
CA LYS A 95 17.83 14.76 -9.80
C LYS A 95 17.68 16.14 -10.43
N GLU A 96 16.93 16.21 -11.52
CA GLU A 96 16.33 17.41 -12.09
C GLU A 96 14.86 17.04 -12.31
N CYS A 97 13.93 17.78 -11.71
CA CYS A 97 12.55 17.73 -12.18
C CYS A 97 12.49 18.52 -13.49
N PRO A 98 12.30 17.89 -14.66
CA PRO A 98 12.10 18.65 -15.89
C PRO A 98 10.79 19.40 -15.68
N THR A 99 10.84 20.73 -15.75
CA THR A 99 9.81 21.68 -15.24
C THR A 99 8.47 21.67 -16.00
N SER A 100 8.15 20.55 -16.64
CA SER A 100 6.94 20.30 -17.44
C SER A 100 6.37 18.89 -17.32
N GLN A 101 7.02 17.91 -16.66
CA GLN A 101 6.56 16.50 -16.71
C GLN A 101 6.34 15.85 -15.33
N PRO A 102 5.09 15.42 -15.01
CA PRO A 102 4.77 14.49 -13.94
C PRO A 102 5.75 13.29 -13.85
N GLY A 103 6.51 13.20 -12.75
CA GLY A 103 7.72 12.38 -12.62
C GLY A 103 7.60 10.87 -12.87
N ALA A 104 6.40 10.27 -12.82
CA ALA A 104 6.18 8.86 -13.19
C ALA A 104 6.22 8.63 -14.72
N PHE A 105 6.12 9.70 -15.51
CA PHE A 105 6.04 9.71 -16.97
C PHE A 105 7.14 10.56 -17.63
N ALA A 106 8.06 11.13 -16.83
CA ALA A 106 9.17 11.94 -17.33
C ALA A 106 10.05 11.11 -18.29
N GLY A 107 10.25 11.61 -19.50
CA GLY A 107 11.06 10.95 -20.54
C GLY A 107 10.41 9.76 -21.27
N LEU A 108 9.11 9.47 -21.09
CA LEU A 108 8.42 8.38 -21.80
C LEU A 108 8.00 8.74 -23.25
N SER A 109 7.92 7.74 -24.13
CA SER A 109 8.02 7.81 -25.61
C SER A 109 7.03 8.67 -26.43
N ASN A 110 5.90 8.18 -26.95
CA ASN A 110 5.03 7.01 -26.71
C ASN A 110 4.06 7.08 -25.52
N LEU A 111 3.84 8.27 -24.95
CA LEU A 111 2.65 8.53 -24.12
C LEU A 111 1.39 8.64 -25.01
N LEU A 112 0.29 8.03 -24.57
CA LEU A 112 -1.03 8.00 -25.19
C LEU A 112 -2.10 8.25 -24.11
N ILE A 113 -3.03 9.18 -24.35
CA ILE A 113 -4.19 9.37 -23.45
C ILE A 113 -5.40 8.69 -24.07
N VAL A 114 -6.03 7.76 -23.35
CA VAL A 114 -7.14 6.95 -23.89
C VAL A 114 -8.42 7.22 -23.11
N VAL A 115 -9.45 7.65 -23.82
CA VAL A 115 -10.79 7.92 -23.29
C VAL A 115 -11.75 6.84 -23.77
N GLY A 116 -12.77 6.50 -22.97
CA GLY A 116 -13.78 5.52 -23.37
C GLY A 116 -14.63 5.96 -24.56
N ASP A 117 -15.08 5.00 -25.38
CA ASP A 117 -15.87 5.26 -26.60
C ASP A 117 -17.22 5.93 -26.32
N ASN A 118 -17.79 5.62 -25.16
CA ASN A 118 -19.05 6.20 -24.67
C ASN A 118 -18.81 7.06 -23.42
N ALA A 119 -17.61 7.64 -23.30
CA ALA A 119 -17.24 8.38 -22.11
C ALA A 119 -18.09 9.66 -21.94
N PRO A 120 -18.54 9.97 -20.71
CA PRO A 120 -19.22 11.22 -20.42
C PRO A 120 -18.27 12.42 -20.55
N GLY A 121 -18.82 13.63 -20.72
CA GLY A 121 -18.02 14.84 -20.94
C GLY A 121 -17.02 15.13 -19.81
N GLU A 122 -17.30 14.70 -18.59
CA GLU A 122 -16.39 14.80 -17.44
C GLU A 122 -15.06 14.07 -17.67
N ASP A 123 -15.07 12.93 -18.37
CA ASP A 123 -13.88 12.12 -18.65
C ASP A 123 -13.01 12.79 -19.73
N VAL A 124 -13.62 13.41 -20.74
CA VAL A 124 -12.93 14.20 -21.78
C VAL A 124 -12.28 15.44 -21.18
N VAL A 125 -12.99 16.11 -20.25
CA VAL A 125 -12.43 17.24 -19.50
C VAL A 125 -11.33 16.78 -18.56
N ALA A 126 -11.44 15.61 -17.94
CA ALA A 126 -10.36 15.02 -17.14
C ALA A 126 -9.13 14.68 -18.00
N ALA A 127 -9.31 14.15 -19.21
CA ALA A 127 -8.22 13.92 -20.17
C ALA A 127 -7.53 15.22 -20.60
N THR A 128 -8.29 16.31 -20.70
CA THR A 128 -7.74 17.65 -20.98
C THR A 128 -6.99 18.21 -19.76
N ASP A 129 -7.57 18.12 -18.54
CA ASP A 129 -6.90 18.50 -17.27
C ASP A 129 -5.56 17.73 -17.15
N VAL A 130 -5.50 16.43 -17.52
CA VAL A 130 -4.26 15.63 -17.61
C VAL A 130 -3.31 16.16 -18.69
N ALA A 131 -3.74 16.26 -19.94
CA ALA A 131 -2.88 16.67 -21.06
C ALA A 131 -2.20 18.02 -20.82
N VAL A 132 -2.95 18.99 -20.29
CA VAL A 132 -2.42 20.32 -19.93
C VAL A 132 -1.39 20.24 -18.80
N SER A 133 -1.56 19.33 -17.83
CA SER A 133 -0.59 19.15 -16.73
C SER A 133 0.78 18.61 -17.15
N PHE A 134 0.88 18.05 -18.36
CA PHE A 134 2.13 17.58 -18.99
C PHE A 134 2.83 18.63 -19.87
N GLY A 135 2.25 19.84 -19.98
CA GLY A 135 2.80 20.91 -20.80
C GLY A 135 2.74 20.67 -22.31
N PRO A 136 3.10 21.69 -23.12
CA PRO A 136 2.88 21.68 -24.57
C PRO A 136 3.64 20.59 -25.31
N SER A 137 4.76 20.11 -24.77
CA SER A 137 5.62 19.09 -25.39
C SER A 137 4.99 17.69 -25.46
N ILE A 138 3.94 17.42 -24.67
CA ILE A 138 3.21 16.14 -24.67
C ILE A 138 1.83 16.26 -25.33
N VAL A 139 1.19 17.43 -25.27
CA VAL A 139 -0.14 17.70 -25.86
C VAL A 139 -0.22 17.36 -27.36
N THR A 140 0.92 17.32 -28.07
CA THR A 140 0.98 16.96 -29.50
C THR A 140 0.88 15.46 -29.80
N LYS A 141 0.86 14.57 -28.80
CA LYS A 141 0.79 13.11 -29.00
C LYS A 141 -0.46 12.50 -28.41
N ASN A 142 -1.47 12.42 -29.28
CA ASN A 142 -2.56 11.45 -29.29
C ASN A 142 -3.35 11.29 -27.97
N THR A 143 -4.42 12.07 -27.86
CA THR A 143 -5.64 11.58 -27.17
C THR A 143 -6.43 10.75 -28.19
N MET A 144 -6.83 9.54 -27.82
CA MET A 144 -7.59 8.62 -28.69
C MET A 144 -8.77 8.00 -27.93
N LEU A 145 -9.80 7.59 -28.67
CA LEU A 145 -10.87 6.74 -28.15
C LEU A 145 -10.37 5.31 -27.99
N ALA A 146 -10.93 4.56 -27.05
CA ALA A 146 -10.52 3.19 -26.76
C ALA A 146 -10.63 2.25 -27.99
N SER A 147 -11.64 2.44 -28.84
CA SER A 147 -11.83 1.70 -30.10
C SER A 147 -10.84 2.04 -31.21
N GLU A 148 -10.11 3.16 -31.11
CA GLU A 148 -9.07 3.56 -32.07
C GLU A 148 -7.70 2.94 -31.73
N VAL A 149 -7.57 2.28 -30.58
CA VAL A 149 -6.29 1.77 -30.05
C VAL A 149 -6.21 0.24 -30.19
N ASP A 150 -5.63 -0.22 -31.31
CA ASP A 150 -5.47 -1.65 -31.63
C ASP A 150 -4.82 -2.48 -30.51
N ASP A 151 -3.82 -1.91 -29.84
CA ASP A 151 -3.04 -2.58 -28.80
C ASP A 151 -2.43 -1.54 -27.84
N ILE A 152 -3.04 -1.43 -26.66
CA ILE A 152 -2.61 -0.51 -25.60
C ILE A 152 -1.19 -0.79 -25.10
N THR A 153 -0.70 -2.03 -25.21
CA THR A 153 0.58 -2.44 -24.61
C THR A 153 1.78 -1.83 -25.35
N LYS A 154 1.61 -1.34 -26.58
CA LYS A 154 2.63 -0.63 -27.37
C LYS A 154 2.95 0.77 -26.82
N TYR A 155 2.10 1.32 -25.97
CA TYR A 155 2.19 2.70 -25.48
C TYR A 155 2.41 2.74 -23.96
N ASN A 156 3.08 3.80 -23.51
CA ASN A 156 2.84 4.27 -22.15
C ASN A 156 1.50 5.00 -22.18
N SER A 157 0.58 4.69 -21.26
CA SER A 157 -0.81 5.12 -21.40
C SER A 157 -1.39 5.72 -20.12
N ILE A 158 -2.31 6.66 -20.31
CA ILE A 158 -3.19 7.15 -19.25
C ILE A 158 -4.62 6.89 -19.74
N LEU A 159 -5.26 5.90 -19.13
CA LEU A 159 -6.64 5.51 -19.44
C LEU A 159 -7.59 6.21 -18.48
N ILE A 160 -8.55 6.91 -19.04
CA ILE A 160 -9.53 7.70 -18.29
C ILE A 160 -10.91 7.16 -18.61
N GLY A 161 -11.70 6.93 -17.56
CA GLY A 161 -13.07 6.46 -17.67
C GLY A 161 -13.36 5.20 -16.86
N SER A 162 -14.65 5.00 -16.56
CA SER A 162 -15.15 3.75 -15.97
C SER A 162 -14.97 2.57 -16.95
N PRO A 163 -14.74 1.35 -16.43
CA PRO A 163 -14.85 0.10 -17.19
C PRO A 163 -16.16 -0.06 -17.99
N CYS A 164 -17.26 0.61 -17.59
CA CYS A 164 -18.52 0.64 -18.35
C CYS A 164 -18.36 1.18 -19.77
N TYR A 165 -17.49 2.18 -19.95
CA TYR A 165 -17.44 3.01 -21.15
C TYR A 165 -16.07 2.97 -21.85
N ASN A 166 -15.04 2.48 -21.16
CA ASN A 166 -13.69 2.29 -21.69
C ASN A 166 -13.36 0.77 -21.72
N PRO A 167 -13.51 0.09 -22.88
CA PRO A 167 -13.28 -1.35 -22.98
C PRO A 167 -11.83 -1.76 -22.69
N ILE A 168 -10.85 -0.89 -22.95
CA ILE A 168 -9.44 -1.17 -22.64
C ILE A 168 -9.23 -1.10 -21.12
N THR A 169 -9.79 -0.11 -20.42
CA THR A 169 -9.80 -0.10 -18.94
C THR A 169 -10.40 -1.40 -18.40
N ASN A 170 -11.55 -1.83 -18.95
CA ASN A 170 -12.25 -3.06 -18.55
C ASN A 170 -11.37 -4.31 -18.71
N GLN A 171 -10.70 -4.45 -19.87
CA GLN A 171 -9.75 -5.53 -20.14
C GLN A 171 -8.56 -5.51 -19.17
N LEU A 172 -7.94 -4.34 -18.93
CA LEU A 172 -6.74 -4.20 -18.09
C LEU A 172 -6.99 -4.48 -16.60
N ILE A 173 -8.24 -4.39 -16.13
CA ILE A 173 -8.60 -4.76 -14.76
C ILE A 173 -9.26 -6.15 -14.64
N GLY A 174 -9.38 -6.90 -15.76
CA GLY A 174 -9.82 -8.29 -15.76
C GLY A 174 -11.33 -8.50 -15.85
N TYR A 175 -12.06 -7.63 -16.57
CA TYR A 175 -13.50 -7.75 -16.82
C TYR A 175 -14.37 -7.94 -15.55
N PRO A 176 -14.32 -7.01 -14.57
CA PRO A 176 -15.12 -7.11 -13.35
C PRO A 176 -16.61 -7.09 -13.67
N GLN A 177 -17.36 -7.90 -12.93
CA GLN A 177 -18.82 -7.95 -13.01
C GLN A 177 -19.48 -6.63 -12.60
N ASP A 178 -18.86 -5.90 -11.65
CA ASP A 178 -19.24 -4.53 -11.32
C ASP A 178 -18.26 -3.54 -11.97
N CYS A 179 -18.79 -2.64 -12.79
CA CYS A 179 -18.03 -1.60 -13.47
C CYS A 179 -17.95 -0.28 -12.67
N GLN A 180 -18.59 -0.19 -11.50
CA GLN A 180 -18.49 0.95 -10.57
C GLN A 180 -17.19 0.96 -9.75
N VAL A 181 -16.11 0.35 -10.28
CA VAL A 181 -14.80 0.38 -9.63
C VAL A 181 -14.20 1.78 -9.80
N SER A 182 -13.80 2.40 -8.69
CA SER A 182 -13.15 3.70 -8.68
C SER A 182 -11.73 3.66 -8.12
N GLY A 183 -10.96 4.71 -8.43
CA GLY A 183 -9.62 4.95 -7.93
C GLY A 183 -8.59 5.21 -9.03
N ILE A 184 -7.33 5.11 -8.63
CA ILE A 184 -6.17 5.30 -9.51
C ILE A 184 -5.31 4.03 -9.39
N LYS A 185 -5.04 3.36 -10.51
CA LYS A 185 -4.28 2.11 -10.56
C LYS A 185 -3.15 2.23 -11.58
N LEU A 186 -1.93 1.90 -11.18
CA LEU A 186 -0.80 1.78 -12.10
C LEU A 186 -0.59 0.30 -12.44
N ILE A 187 -0.53 -0.02 -13.73
CA ILE A 187 -0.23 -1.34 -14.27
C ILE A 187 1.07 -1.24 -15.06
N ARG A 188 1.94 -2.25 -14.96
CA ARG A 188 3.14 -2.39 -15.79
C ARG A 188 2.95 -3.58 -16.72
N HIS A 189 3.14 -3.35 -18.01
CA HIS A 189 3.12 -4.39 -19.04
C HIS A 189 4.43 -5.19 -19.03
N SER A 190 4.40 -6.41 -19.57
CA SER A 190 5.57 -7.30 -19.65
C SER A 190 6.72 -6.74 -20.49
N ASN A 191 6.43 -5.84 -21.44
CA ASN A 191 7.41 -5.13 -22.26
C ASN A 191 7.99 -3.86 -21.58
N GLY A 192 7.63 -3.59 -20.32
CA GLY A 192 8.14 -2.46 -19.55
C GLY A 192 7.30 -1.18 -19.60
N ASN A 193 6.42 -1.02 -20.60
CA ASN A 193 5.48 0.11 -20.67
C ASN A 193 4.55 0.14 -19.44
N ILE A 194 4.03 1.32 -19.11
CA ILE A 194 3.10 1.53 -17.99
C ILE A 194 1.75 2.06 -18.47
N ALA A 195 0.69 1.65 -17.77
CA ALA A 195 -0.67 2.13 -17.93
C ALA A 195 -1.18 2.69 -16.59
N LEU A 196 -1.50 3.98 -16.55
CA LEU A 196 -2.18 4.61 -15.43
C LEU A 196 -3.68 4.67 -15.71
N LEU A 197 -4.47 3.99 -14.90
CA LEU A 197 -5.92 3.98 -14.99
C LEU A 197 -6.48 4.98 -13.98
N ILE A 198 -7.29 5.94 -14.44
CA ILE A 198 -8.07 6.86 -13.63
C ILE A 198 -9.54 6.58 -13.89
N MET A 199 -10.18 5.95 -12.91
CA MET A 199 -11.46 5.25 -13.07
C MET A 199 -12.39 5.60 -11.91
N GLY A 200 -13.70 5.60 -12.16
CA GLY A 200 -14.72 5.93 -11.15
C GLY A 200 -16.02 6.43 -11.77
N SER A 201 -16.84 7.07 -10.94
CA SER A 201 -18.07 7.74 -11.41
C SER A 201 -17.80 9.10 -12.07
N LYS A 202 -18.79 9.67 -12.78
CA LYS A 202 -18.65 10.92 -13.57
C LYS A 202 -18.03 12.09 -12.78
N SER A 203 -18.53 12.36 -11.58
CA SER A 203 -18.05 13.43 -10.71
C SER A 203 -16.70 13.11 -10.05
N GLU A 204 -16.43 11.83 -9.84
CA GLU A 204 -15.27 11.32 -9.12
C GLU A 204 -14.01 11.28 -10.00
N ILE A 205 -14.12 10.91 -11.27
CA ILE A 205 -12.97 10.84 -12.20
C ILE A 205 -12.22 12.16 -12.25
N ARG A 206 -12.92 13.29 -12.39
CA ARG A 206 -12.27 14.62 -12.41
C ARG A 206 -11.62 14.97 -11.06
N GLN A 207 -12.21 14.54 -9.94
CA GLN A 207 -11.62 14.74 -8.62
C GLN A 207 -10.36 13.89 -8.42
N LEU A 208 -10.39 12.62 -8.82
CA LEU A 208 -9.25 11.71 -8.80
C LEU A 208 -8.12 12.21 -9.70
N THR A 209 -8.43 12.65 -10.92
CA THR A 209 -7.49 13.29 -11.85
C THR A 209 -6.78 14.47 -11.21
N ARG A 210 -7.53 15.43 -10.65
CA ARG A 210 -6.94 16.61 -10.00
C ARG A 210 -6.09 16.27 -8.77
N LYS A 211 -6.54 15.30 -7.97
CA LYS A 211 -5.80 14.78 -6.82
C LYS A 211 -4.50 14.08 -7.25
N TRP A 212 -4.50 13.39 -8.38
CA TRP A 212 -3.31 12.79 -8.97
C TRP A 212 -2.35 13.86 -9.48
N ILE A 213 -2.81 14.81 -10.31
CA ILE A 213 -2.01 15.93 -10.83
C ILE A 213 -1.32 16.68 -9.69
N ALA A 214 -2.09 17.13 -8.69
CA ALA A 214 -1.56 17.85 -7.53
C ALA A 214 -0.52 17.00 -6.74
N ARG A 215 -0.75 15.69 -6.59
CA ARG A 215 0.21 14.81 -5.93
C ARG A 215 1.53 14.72 -6.71
N VAL A 216 1.49 14.59 -8.04
CA VAL A 216 2.74 14.49 -8.81
C VAL A 216 3.46 15.84 -8.89
N GLN A 217 2.73 16.95 -8.97
CA GLN A 217 3.30 18.30 -8.88
C GLN A 217 3.99 18.54 -7.53
N ASN A 218 3.36 18.18 -6.41
CA ASN A 218 3.95 18.36 -5.07
C ASN A 218 5.23 17.52 -4.88
N ILE A 219 5.28 16.30 -5.42
CA ILE A 219 6.50 15.46 -5.40
C ILE A 219 7.68 16.17 -6.09
N CYS A 220 7.42 17.03 -7.08
CA CYS A 220 8.45 17.80 -7.77
C CYS A 220 8.84 19.09 -7.02
N ALA A 221 7.96 19.64 -6.18
CA ALA A 221 8.26 20.86 -5.42
C ALA A 221 9.23 20.59 -4.26
N ASP A 222 9.10 19.43 -3.59
CA ASP A 222 9.95 19.06 -2.46
C ASP A 222 11.39 18.68 -2.88
N SER A 223 11.63 18.33 -4.16
CA SER A 223 12.94 17.92 -4.67
C SER A 223 13.90 19.07 -4.97
N ASP A 224 13.41 20.31 -5.11
CA ASP A 224 14.22 21.48 -5.49
C ASP A 224 14.99 22.11 -4.31
N GLY A 225 14.96 21.48 -3.13
CA GLY A 225 15.87 21.76 -2.01
C GLY A 225 15.81 23.17 -1.42
N SER A 226 14.78 23.94 -1.76
CA SER A 226 14.62 25.34 -1.38
C SER A 226 13.89 25.46 -0.04
N ILE A 227 14.65 25.38 1.06
CA ILE A 227 14.24 25.72 2.43
C ILE A 227 14.99 26.98 2.88
#